data_AF-A0AAV2HRS0-F1
#
_entry.id   AF-A0AAV2HRS0-F1
#
_cell.length_a   1.000
_cell.length_b   1.000
_cell.length_c   1.000
_cell.angle_alpha   90.00
_cell.angle_beta   90.00
_cell.angle_gamma   90.00
#
_symmetry.space_group_name_H-M   'P 1'
#
loop_
_entity.id
_entity.type
_entity.pdbx_description
1 polymer ?
#
loop_
_entity_poly.entity_id
_entity_poly.type
_entity_poly.pdbx_seq_one_letter_code
_entity_poly.pdbx_strand_id
1 'polypeptide(L)'
;MPPKQKVQLDKGAWQWAETTDYTNVTEEHVKMAYRVNLSTCERATCKRNCKGNPFCLNNLGEKKWYCTVDETKWQNFDPDSERRQKGHFVGLKNLGATCYVNTFLQLWFHNPIIRRAVYEWREPTLPSDYYEGWKPDSICGHLQVIFALLQSSRRCYVDPSALIECIGLDTGEQQDAQEFSKLFLHHLEAALSGVVPE
;
A
#
# COMPACT_ATOMS: atom_id res chain seq x y z
N MET A 1 39.28 20.52 0.23
CA MET A 1 39.49 20.18 1.66
C MET A 1 38.89 18.82 1.94
N PRO A 2 39.59 17.90 2.63
CA PRO A 2 39.01 16.62 3.03
C PRO A 2 37.82 16.84 3.99
N PRO A 3 36.76 16.02 3.92
CA PRO A 3 35.60 16.18 4.78
C PRO A 3 35.98 15.91 6.24
N LYS A 4 35.90 16.93 7.09
CA LYS A 4 36.09 16.77 8.55
C LYS A 4 35.02 15.82 9.09
N GLN A 5 35.41 14.95 10.01
CA GLN A 5 34.48 14.01 10.65
C GLN A 5 33.47 14.78 11.51
N LYS A 6 32.22 14.29 11.59
CA LYS A 6 31.11 14.95 12.33
C LYS A 6 31.51 15.34 13.75
N VAL A 7 32.21 14.45 14.45
CA VAL A 7 32.70 14.66 15.82
C VAL A 7 33.61 15.88 15.94
N GLN A 8 34.50 16.11 14.96
CA GLN A 8 35.41 17.25 14.96
C GLN A 8 34.67 18.57 14.72
N LEU A 9 33.63 18.52 13.89
CA LEU A 9 32.78 19.68 13.62
C LEU A 9 31.93 20.02 14.85
N ASP A 10 31.40 19.02 15.55
CA ASP A 10 30.56 19.22 16.75
C ASP A 10 31.41 19.79 17.88
N LYS A 11 32.62 19.28 18.06
CA LYS A 11 33.58 19.82 19.03
C LYS A 11 33.93 21.30 18.78
N GLY A 12 34.16 21.68 17.52
CA GLY A 12 34.43 23.08 17.18
C GLY A 12 33.23 24.01 17.37
N ALA A 13 32.00 23.53 17.12
CA ALA A 13 30.79 24.32 17.25
C ALA A 13 30.43 24.66 18.70
N TRP A 14 30.81 23.79 19.65
CA TRP A 14 30.52 23.92 21.08
C TRP A 14 31.72 24.35 21.92
N GLN A 15 32.88 24.61 21.30
CA GLN A 15 34.13 24.91 22.02
C GLN A 15 34.00 26.12 22.95
N TRP A 16 33.20 27.12 22.59
CA TRP A 16 32.96 28.31 23.42
C TRP A 16 32.32 27.95 24.77
N ALA A 17 31.53 26.88 24.84
CA ALA A 17 30.82 26.47 26.06
C ALA A 17 31.76 25.98 27.17
N GLU A 18 33.03 25.65 26.86
CA GLU A 18 34.03 25.30 27.86
C GLU A 18 34.54 26.53 28.62
N THR A 19 34.40 27.74 28.05
CA THR A 19 34.97 28.99 28.59
C THR A 19 33.93 30.05 28.92
N THR A 20 32.70 29.90 28.43
CA THR A 20 31.63 30.89 28.58
C THR A 20 30.65 30.44 29.66
N ASP A 21 30.46 31.29 30.67
CA ASP A 21 29.42 31.09 31.69
C ASP A 21 28.00 31.22 31.09
N TYR A 22 27.05 30.48 31.65
CA TYR A 22 25.67 30.42 31.16
C TYR A 22 24.96 31.79 31.14
N THR A 23 25.37 32.73 32.02
CA THR A 23 24.83 34.10 32.05
C THR A 23 25.33 34.98 30.91
N ASN A 24 26.43 34.59 30.25
CA ASN A 24 27.10 35.35 29.19
C ASN A 24 26.91 34.73 27.81
N VAL A 25 25.92 33.85 27.64
CA VAL A 25 25.61 33.25 26.34
C VAL A 25 24.95 34.29 25.44
N THR A 26 25.53 34.49 24.25
CA THR A 26 25.04 35.45 23.25
C THR A 26 24.40 34.72 22.08
N GLU A 27 23.68 35.46 21.23
CA GLU A 27 23.11 34.92 19.99
C GLU A 27 24.18 34.33 19.06
N GLU A 28 25.39 34.89 19.06
CA GLU A 28 26.50 34.39 18.24
C GLU A 28 26.98 33.01 18.70
N HIS A 29 26.99 32.75 20.01
CA HIS A 29 27.26 31.42 20.56
C HIS A 29 26.24 30.39 20.08
N VAL A 30 24.96 30.76 20.06
CA VAL A 30 23.87 29.90 19.56
C VAL A 30 24.03 29.65 18.05
N LYS A 31 24.27 30.71 17.27
CA LYS A 31 24.47 30.58 15.81
C LYS A 31 25.66 29.68 15.47
N MET A 32 26.74 29.76 16.25
CA MET A 32 27.93 28.93 16.09
C MET A 32 27.67 27.47 16.45
N ALA A 33 26.96 27.20 17.55
CA ALA A 33 26.61 25.85 18.00
C ALA A 33 25.78 25.09 16.95
N TYR A 34 24.81 25.77 16.32
CA TYR A 34 23.98 25.20 15.26
C TYR A 34 24.54 25.41 13.84
N ARG A 35 25.68 26.10 13.71
CA ARG A 35 26.35 26.43 12.43
C ARG A 35 25.46 27.17 11.43
N VAL A 36 24.52 27.96 11.95
CA VAL A 36 23.62 28.79 11.15
C VAL A 36 24.25 30.14 10.76
N ASN A 37 25.48 30.39 11.21
CA ASN A 37 26.33 31.49 10.74
C ASN A 37 27.16 31.16 9.48
N LEU A 38 27.05 29.94 8.94
CA LEU A 38 27.75 29.54 7.72
C LEU A 38 27.01 30.06 6.47
N SER A 39 27.75 30.35 5.40
CA SER A 39 27.18 30.67 4.09
C SER A 39 26.59 29.42 3.42
N THR A 40 25.67 29.62 2.47
CA THR A 40 25.11 28.54 1.63
C THR A 40 26.21 27.82 0.83
N CYS A 41 26.10 26.49 0.61
CA CYS A 41 27.01 25.79 -0.32
C CYS A 41 26.69 26.26 -1.75
N GLU A 42 27.72 26.51 -2.54
CA GLU A 42 27.59 26.71 -3.98
C GLU A 42 26.86 25.52 -4.63
N ARG A 43 25.96 25.82 -5.57
CA ARG A 43 25.18 24.78 -6.26
C ARG A 43 26.10 23.87 -7.08
N ALA A 44 25.82 22.58 -7.06
CA ALA A 44 26.54 21.52 -7.77
C ALA A 44 28.02 21.28 -7.38
N THR A 45 28.60 22.09 -6.50
CA THR A 45 29.99 21.92 -6.04
C THR A 45 30.14 20.73 -5.07
N CYS A 46 29.11 20.49 -4.25
CA CYS A 46 29.12 19.46 -3.22
C CYS A 46 28.61 18.10 -3.80
N LYS A 47 29.43 17.02 -3.79
CA LYS A 47 29.03 15.67 -4.29
C LYS A 47 27.99 14.95 -3.43
N ARG A 48 27.85 15.34 -2.16
CA ARG A 48 26.84 14.89 -1.18
C ARG A 48 26.48 16.09 -0.31
N ASN A 49 25.38 15.97 0.42
CA ASN A 49 25.01 16.97 1.42
C ASN A 49 26.14 17.14 2.46
N CYS A 50 26.53 18.39 2.75
CA CYS A 50 27.62 18.68 3.66
C CYS A 50 27.18 18.48 5.11
N LYS A 51 27.71 17.45 5.78
CA LYS A 51 27.43 17.18 7.21
C LYS A 51 27.68 18.37 8.15
N GLY A 52 28.55 19.30 7.76
CA GLY A 52 28.94 20.45 8.56
C GLY A 52 28.24 21.76 8.22
N ASN A 53 27.39 21.80 7.18
CA ASN A 53 26.73 23.03 6.77
C ASN A 53 25.22 22.78 6.57
N PRO A 54 24.36 23.28 7.48
CA PRO A 54 22.92 23.08 7.38
C PRO A 54 22.31 23.74 6.13
N PHE A 55 23.02 24.69 5.49
CA PHE A 55 22.59 25.35 4.25
C PHE A 55 23.10 24.67 2.98
N CYS A 56 23.66 23.47 3.08
CA CYS A 56 23.96 22.68 1.89
C CYS A 56 22.66 22.07 1.36
N LEU A 57 22.22 22.48 0.18
CA LEU A 57 21.04 21.91 -0.49
C LEU A 57 21.39 20.94 -1.62
N ASN A 58 22.69 20.68 -1.83
CA ASN A 58 23.15 19.78 -2.88
C ASN A 58 22.84 18.31 -2.54
N ASN A 59 22.43 17.57 -3.56
CA ASN A 59 22.03 16.16 -3.51
C ASN A 59 20.87 15.86 -2.54
N LEU A 60 19.90 16.76 -2.42
CA LEU A 60 18.62 16.52 -1.71
C LEU A 60 17.60 15.78 -2.59
N GLY A 61 18.08 15.12 -3.64
CA GLY A 61 17.25 14.43 -4.62
C GLY A 61 17.03 15.22 -5.89
N GLU A 62 17.65 16.40 -6.07
CA GLU A 62 17.43 17.24 -7.25
C GLU A 62 17.70 16.52 -8.58
N LYS A 63 18.61 15.53 -8.58
CA LYS A 63 18.87 14.65 -9.74
C LYS A 63 17.65 13.85 -10.19
N LYS A 64 16.74 13.51 -9.27
CA LYS A 64 15.48 12.81 -9.53
C LYS A 64 14.39 13.76 -10.05
N TRP A 65 14.46 15.05 -9.69
CA TRP A 65 13.48 16.06 -10.10
C TRP A 65 13.85 16.73 -11.43
N TYR A 66 15.15 16.94 -11.66
CA TYR A 66 15.69 17.54 -12.88
C TYR A 66 16.15 16.52 -13.92
N CYS A 67 15.93 15.22 -13.71
CA CYS A 67 16.10 14.28 -14.82
C CYS A 67 15.07 14.59 -15.90
N THR A 68 15.46 14.44 -17.16
CA THR A 68 14.52 14.52 -18.28
C THR A 68 13.39 13.52 -18.01
N VAL A 69 12.16 14.01 -17.94
CA VAL A 69 11.00 13.14 -17.77
C VAL A 69 10.93 12.27 -19.02
N ASP A 70 11.12 10.96 -18.82
CA ASP A 70 10.96 9.99 -19.88
C ASP A 70 9.46 9.84 -20.15
N GLU A 71 8.95 10.58 -21.14
CA GLU A 71 7.54 10.54 -21.52
C GLU A 71 7.10 9.15 -22.02
N THR A 72 8.04 8.31 -22.47
CA THR A 72 7.73 6.94 -22.91
C THR A 72 7.33 6.03 -21.76
N LYS A 73 7.71 6.35 -20.51
CA LYS A 73 7.25 5.60 -19.33
C LYS A 73 5.74 5.64 -19.13
N TRP A 74 5.08 6.71 -19.55
CA TRP A 74 3.62 6.86 -19.43
C TRP A 74 2.86 6.19 -20.59
N GLN A 75 3.56 5.89 -21.70
CA GLN A 75 2.95 5.34 -22.91
C GLN A 75 3.06 3.81 -23.01
N ASN A 76 3.84 3.16 -22.14
CA ASN A 76 4.05 1.71 -22.13
C ASN A 76 3.00 0.94 -21.31
N PHE A 77 1.71 1.29 -21.41
CA PHE A 77 0.64 0.42 -20.93
C PHE A 77 0.30 -0.58 -22.03
N ASP A 78 0.85 -1.79 -21.96
CA ASP A 78 0.43 -2.89 -22.83
C ASP A 78 -1.03 -3.26 -22.48
N PRO A 79 -2.00 -3.09 -23.41
CA PRO A 79 -3.41 -3.43 -23.15
C PRO A 79 -3.62 -4.91 -22.83
N ASP A 80 -2.72 -5.79 -23.26
CA ASP A 80 -2.75 -7.22 -22.98
C ASP A 80 -1.96 -7.60 -21.71
N SER A 81 -1.33 -6.65 -21.01
CA SER A 81 -0.53 -6.93 -19.79
C SER A 81 -1.34 -7.61 -18.68
N GLU A 82 -2.65 -7.34 -18.61
CA GLU A 82 -3.56 -7.94 -17.65
C GLU A 82 -4.32 -9.14 -18.21
N ARG A 83 -3.99 -9.59 -19.41
CA ARG A 83 -4.65 -10.75 -20.01
C ARG A 83 -4.10 -12.04 -19.43
N ARG A 84 -4.99 -12.96 -19.11
CA ARG A 84 -4.66 -14.30 -18.65
C ARG A 84 -3.99 -15.09 -19.77
N GLN A 85 -2.80 -15.59 -19.51
CA GLN A 85 -2.13 -16.55 -20.39
C GLN A 85 -2.91 -17.87 -20.44
N LYS A 86 -2.99 -18.49 -21.62
CA LYS A 86 -3.76 -19.73 -21.81
C LYS A 86 -3.20 -20.85 -20.91
N GLY A 87 -4.07 -21.49 -20.13
CA GLY A 87 -3.68 -22.56 -19.20
C GLY A 87 -3.26 -22.08 -17.81
N HIS A 88 -3.21 -20.76 -17.56
CA HIS A 88 -2.91 -20.22 -16.24
C HIS A 88 -4.18 -19.99 -15.41
N PHE A 89 -4.03 -20.06 -14.09
CA PHE A 89 -5.09 -19.70 -13.14
C PHE A 89 -5.29 -18.18 -13.07
N VAL A 90 -6.46 -17.77 -12.59
CA VAL A 90 -6.79 -16.36 -12.32
C VAL A 90 -6.38 -16.00 -10.89
N GLY A 91 -5.65 -14.91 -10.73
CA GLY A 91 -5.27 -14.37 -9.43
C GLY A 91 -6.36 -13.50 -8.79
N LEU A 92 -6.07 -12.98 -7.60
CA LEU A 92 -6.87 -11.95 -6.94
C LEU A 92 -6.00 -10.72 -6.71
N LYS A 93 -6.55 -9.54 -7.00
CA LYS A 93 -5.88 -8.29 -6.73
C LYS A 93 -5.71 -8.11 -5.22
N ASN A 94 -4.53 -7.72 -4.79
CA ASN A 94 -4.30 -7.32 -3.40
C ASN A 94 -4.68 -5.83 -3.26
N LEU A 95 -5.60 -5.52 -2.36
CA LEU A 95 -6.13 -4.16 -2.16
C LEU A 95 -5.40 -3.40 -1.05
N GLY A 96 -4.28 -3.94 -0.56
CA GLY A 96 -3.68 -3.51 0.71
C GLY A 96 -4.18 -4.40 1.83
N ALA A 97 -3.27 -4.89 2.68
CA ALA A 97 -3.49 -5.77 3.84
C ALA A 97 -4.36 -7.04 3.66
N THR A 98 -4.93 -7.30 2.47
CA THR A 98 -5.99 -8.29 2.20
C THR A 98 -5.48 -9.63 1.65
N CYS A 99 -4.18 -9.91 1.81
CA CYS A 99 -3.58 -11.16 1.32
C CYS A 99 -4.16 -12.41 2.01
N TYR A 100 -4.64 -12.27 3.25
CA TYR A 100 -5.32 -13.34 3.99
C TYR A 100 -6.64 -13.72 3.32
N VAL A 101 -7.44 -12.74 2.88
CA VAL A 101 -8.68 -12.94 2.12
C VAL A 101 -8.36 -13.67 0.81
N ASN A 102 -7.37 -13.18 0.06
CA ASN A 102 -7.01 -13.75 -1.24
C ASN A 102 -6.57 -15.21 -1.12
N THR A 103 -5.76 -15.54 -0.10
CA THR A 103 -5.33 -16.92 0.15
C THR A 103 -6.52 -17.81 0.48
N PHE A 104 -7.42 -17.34 1.34
CA PHE A 104 -8.60 -18.08 1.75
C PHE A 104 -9.57 -18.35 0.58
N LEU A 105 -9.86 -17.34 -0.24
CA LEU A 105 -10.71 -17.47 -1.43
C LEU A 105 -10.14 -18.46 -2.45
N GLN A 106 -8.81 -18.43 -2.67
CA GLN A 106 -8.14 -19.38 -3.57
C GLN A 106 -8.23 -20.81 -3.03
N LEU A 107 -8.05 -21.02 -1.72
CA LEU A 107 -8.20 -22.34 -1.08
C LEU A 107 -9.63 -22.88 -1.26
N TRP A 108 -10.64 -22.05 -1.02
CA TRP A 108 -12.04 -22.45 -1.15
C TRP A 108 -12.44 -22.71 -2.60
N PHE A 109 -12.02 -21.87 -3.54
CA PHE A 109 -12.31 -22.04 -4.96
C PHE A 109 -11.74 -23.35 -5.52
N HIS A 110 -10.55 -23.75 -5.06
CA HIS A 110 -9.90 -24.99 -5.48
C HIS A 110 -10.45 -26.23 -4.75
N ASN A 111 -11.30 -26.07 -3.74
CA ASN A 111 -12.06 -27.17 -3.18
C ASN A 111 -13.33 -27.41 -4.02
N PRO A 112 -13.44 -28.53 -4.76
CA PRO A 112 -14.54 -28.75 -5.70
C PRO A 112 -15.90 -28.90 -5.01
N ILE A 113 -15.93 -29.38 -3.76
CA ILE A 113 -17.17 -29.54 -2.99
C ILE A 113 -17.72 -28.17 -2.61
N ILE A 114 -16.85 -27.31 -2.04
CA ILE A 114 -17.22 -25.94 -1.67
C ILE A 114 -17.64 -25.16 -2.92
N ARG A 115 -16.83 -25.20 -3.98
CA ARG A 115 -17.14 -24.48 -5.22
C ARG A 115 -18.49 -24.90 -5.82
N ARG A 116 -18.79 -26.19 -5.80
CA ARG A 116 -20.09 -26.70 -6.26
C ARG A 116 -21.23 -26.18 -5.39
N ALA A 117 -21.09 -26.25 -4.06
CA ALA A 117 -22.11 -25.76 -3.13
C ALA A 117 -22.38 -24.26 -3.32
N VAL A 118 -21.33 -23.44 -3.52
CA VAL A 118 -21.47 -22.01 -3.83
C VAL A 118 -22.26 -21.81 -5.12
N TYR A 119 -21.99 -22.58 -6.18
CA TYR A 119 -22.75 -22.45 -7.44
C TYR A 119 -24.20 -22.95 -7.36
N GLU A 120 -24.49 -23.93 -6.50
CA GLU A 120 -25.85 -24.48 -6.32
C GLU A 120 -26.73 -23.58 -5.46
N TRP A 121 -26.13 -22.70 -4.64
CA TRP A 121 -26.87 -21.73 -3.84
C TRP A 121 -27.71 -20.78 -4.72
N ARG A 122 -28.90 -20.43 -4.27
CA ARG A 122 -29.82 -19.54 -4.98
C ARG A 122 -30.11 -18.33 -4.12
N GLU A 123 -29.78 -17.15 -4.64
CA GLU A 123 -30.11 -15.90 -3.97
C GLU A 123 -31.64 -15.73 -3.92
N PRO A 124 -32.24 -15.60 -2.72
CA PRO A 124 -33.69 -15.45 -2.59
C PRO A 124 -34.22 -14.18 -3.28
N THR A 125 -33.38 -13.14 -3.36
CA THR A 125 -33.70 -11.82 -3.91
C THR A 125 -33.23 -11.66 -5.36
N LEU A 126 -32.85 -12.75 -6.05
CA LEU A 126 -32.41 -12.67 -7.45
C LEU A 126 -33.54 -12.06 -8.32
N PRO A 127 -33.28 -10.95 -9.03
CA PRO A 127 -34.27 -10.37 -9.94
C PRO A 127 -34.66 -11.36 -11.03
N SER A 128 -35.92 -11.33 -11.46
CA SER A 128 -36.39 -12.11 -12.62
C SER A 128 -35.72 -11.68 -13.92
N ASP A 129 -35.43 -10.38 -14.03
CA ASP A 129 -34.89 -9.75 -15.22
C ASP A 129 -33.51 -9.14 -14.92
N TYR A 130 -32.57 -9.35 -15.84
CA TYR A 130 -31.27 -8.71 -15.78
C TYR A 130 -31.40 -7.19 -15.95
N TYR A 131 -30.69 -6.44 -15.12
CA TYR A 131 -30.48 -5.01 -15.32
C TYR A 131 -28.99 -4.67 -15.20
N GLU A 132 -28.57 -3.66 -15.97
CA GLU A 132 -27.18 -3.19 -15.97
C GLU A 132 -26.81 -2.63 -14.58
N GLY A 133 -25.69 -3.10 -14.03
CA GLY A 133 -25.25 -2.69 -12.69
C GLY A 133 -25.83 -3.51 -11.53
N TRP A 134 -26.57 -4.59 -11.80
CA TRP A 134 -26.95 -5.54 -10.75
C TRP A 134 -25.71 -6.05 -10.01
N LYS A 135 -25.80 -6.07 -8.68
CA LYS A 135 -24.82 -6.68 -7.78
C LYS A 135 -25.56 -7.57 -6.77
N PRO A 136 -24.97 -8.70 -6.36
CA PRO A 136 -25.50 -9.46 -5.24
C PRO A 136 -25.38 -8.62 -3.96
N ASP A 137 -26.29 -8.84 -3.02
CA ASP A 137 -26.25 -8.18 -1.70
C ASP A 137 -25.66 -9.12 -0.62
N SER A 138 -25.71 -10.43 -0.86
CA SER A 138 -25.20 -11.44 0.08
C SER A 138 -23.76 -11.84 -0.19
N ILE A 139 -23.07 -12.26 0.87
CA ILE A 139 -21.73 -12.87 0.77
C ILE A 139 -21.74 -14.08 -0.18
N CYS A 140 -22.80 -14.90 -0.17
CA CYS A 140 -22.94 -16.05 -1.06
C CYS A 140 -23.01 -15.63 -2.52
N GLY A 141 -23.80 -14.61 -2.86
CA GLY A 141 -23.88 -14.07 -4.22
C GLY A 141 -22.56 -13.46 -4.67
N HIS A 142 -21.86 -12.72 -3.79
CA HIS A 142 -20.52 -12.21 -4.09
C HIS A 142 -19.50 -13.33 -4.33
N LEU A 143 -19.56 -14.42 -3.55
CA LEU A 143 -18.71 -15.59 -3.77
C LEU A 143 -18.99 -16.28 -5.10
N GLN A 144 -20.26 -16.38 -5.51
CA GLN A 144 -20.63 -16.90 -6.82
C GLN A 144 -20.00 -16.09 -7.95
N VAL A 145 -20.06 -14.76 -7.86
CA VAL A 145 -19.44 -13.85 -8.84
C VAL A 145 -17.92 -14.05 -8.86
N ILE A 146 -17.26 -14.04 -7.71
CA ILE A 146 -15.81 -14.23 -7.64
C ILE A 146 -15.40 -15.60 -8.20
N PHE A 147 -16.09 -16.68 -7.83
CA PHE A 147 -15.76 -18.03 -8.30
C PHE A 147 -15.98 -18.18 -9.81
N ALA A 148 -17.07 -17.61 -10.34
CA ALA A 148 -17.33 -17.60 -11.77
C ALA A 148 -16.23 -16.84 -12.55
N LEU A 149 -15.77 -15.71 -12.01
CA LEU A 149 -14.67 -14.93 -12.58
C LEU A 149 -13.33 -15.66 -12.47
N LEU A 150 -13.02 -16.30 -11.34
CA LEU A 150 -11.80 -17.12 -11.18
C LEU A 150 -11.77 -18.29 -12.18
N GLN A 151 -12.93 -18.87 -12.49
CA GLN A 151 -13.05 -19.96 -13.45
C GLN A 151 -12.90 -19.47 -14.91
N SER A 152 -13.60 -18.39 -15.27
CA SER A 152 -13.89 -18.06 -16.68
C SER A 152 -13.27 -16.76 -17.18
N SER A 153 -12.71 -15.91 -16.30
CA SER A 153 -12.18 -14.61 -16.68
C SER A 153 -11.04 -14.73 -17.70
N ARG A 154 -10.97 -13.74 -18.61
CA ARG A 154 -9.84 -13.55 -19.52
C ARG A 154 -8.76 -12.65 -18.92
N ARG A 155 -8.98 -12.04 -17.75
CA ARG A 155 -7.98 -11.26 -17.02
C ARG A 155 -7.13 -12.17 -16.14
N CYS A 156 -5.86 -11.82 -15.95
CA CYS A 156 -4.92 -12.58 -15.12
C CYS A 156 -5.25 -12.48 -13.63
N TYR A 157 -6.09 -11.53 -13.21
CA TYR A 157 -6.62 -11.41 -11.86
C TYR A 157 -8.05 -10.85 -11.83
N VAL A 158 -8.71 -10.99 -10.68
CA VAL A 158 -10.04 -10.44 -10.37
C VAL A 158 -9.94 -9.50 -9.17
N ASP A 159 -10.75 -8.45 -9.15
CA ASP A 159 -10.82 -7.49 -8.05
C ASP A 159 -11.88 -7.93 -7.02
N PRO A 160 -11.50 -8.29 -5.78
CA PRO A 160 -12.44 -8.74 -4.76
C PRO A 160 -13.11 -7.60 -3.97
N SER A 161 -12.96 -6.32 -4.37
CA SER A 161 -13.45 -5.15 -3.62
C SER A 161 -14.92 -5.28 -3.20
N ALA A 162 -15.80 -5.70 -4.12
CA ALA A 162 -17.23 -5.82 -3.83
C ALA A 162 -17.54 -6.84 -2.73
N LEU A 163 -16.80 -7.96 -2.68
CA LEU A 163 -16.96 -8.95 -1.61
C LEU A 163 -16.44 -8.38 -0.28
N ILE A 164 -15.29 -7.70 -0.30
CA ILE A 164 -14.66 -7.10 0.89
C ILE A 164 -15.56 -6.01 1.49
N GLU A 165 -16.20 -5.20 0.65
CA GLU A 165 -17.19 -4.20 1.06
C GLU A 165 -18.42 -4.86 1.69
N CYS A 166 -18.93 -5.95 1.11
CA CYS A 166 -20.08 -6.70 1.64
C CYS A 166 -19.83 -7.26 3.05
N ILE A 167 -18.61 -7.73 3.34
CA ILE A 167 -18.22 -8.24 4.66
C ILE A 167 -17.69 -7.16 5.61
N GLY A 168 -17.70 -5.88 5.20
CA GLY A 168 -17.30 -4.76 6.04
C GLY A 168 -15.83 -4.79 6.47
N LEU A 169 -14.93 -5.35 5.65
CA LEU A 169 -13.51 -5.41 5.97
C LEU A 169 -12.78 -4.11 5.63
N ASP A 170 -11.94 -3.64 6.55
CA ASP A 170 -11.01 -2.53 6.30
C ASP A 170 -9.74 -3.02 5.59
N THR A 171 -9.51 -2.54 4.37
CA THR A 171 -8.32 -2.84 3.56
C THR A 171 -7.01 -2.22 4.09
N GLY A 172 -7.08 -1.33 5.08
CA GLY A 172 -5.91 -0.77 5.78
C GLY A 172 -5.35 -1.69 6.87
N GLU A 173 -6.16 -2.60 7.39
CA GLU A 173 -5.85 -3.39 8.58
C GLU A 173 -5.53 -4.85 8.20
N GLN A 174 -4.47 -5.41 8.80
CA GLN A 174 -4.18 -6.83 8.67
C GLN A 174 -4.97 -7.60 9.71
N GLN A 175 -5.59 -8.71 9.30
CA GLN A 175 -6.27 -9.62 10.23
C GLN A 175 -5.52 -10.94 10.35
N ASP A 176 -5.61 -11.55 11.53
CA ASP A 176 -5.21 -12.94 11.72
C ASP A 176 -6.12 -13.87 10.92
N ALA A 177 -5.55 -14.96 10.37
CA ALA A 177 -6.30 -15.89 9.52
C ALA A 177 -7.46 -16.58 10.27
N GLN A 178 -7.30 -16.84 11.57
CA GLN A 178 -8.34 -17.44 12.39
C GLN A 178 -9.48 -16.46 12.66
N GLU A 179 -9.17 -15.20 12.91
CA GLU A 179 -10.16 -14.14 13.11
C GLU A 179 -10.98 -13.93 11.85
N PHE A 180 -10.32 -13.79 10.71
CA PHE A 180 -11.00 -13.68 9.43
C PHE A 180 -11.89 -14.91 9.14
N SER A 181 -11.40 -16.12 9.42
CA SER A 181 -12.19 -17.34 9.19
C SER A 181 -13.49 -17.35 10.01
N LYS A 182 -13.46 -16.87 11.26
CA LYS A 182 -14.65 -16.76 12.11
C LYS A 182 -15.63 -15.73 11.56
N LEU A 183 -15.13 -14.54 11.21
CA LEU A 183 -15.94 -13.48 10.62
C LEU A 183 -16.63 -13.95 9.33
N PHE A 184 -15.86 -14.57 8.44
CA PHE A 184 -16.33 -15.07 7.16
C PHE A 184 -17.41 -16.14 7.33
N LEU A 185 -17.20 -17.10 8.25
CA LEU A 185 -18.21 -18.13 8.55
C LEU A 185 -19.46 -17.54 9.19
N HIS A 186 -19.33 -16.50 10.02
CA HIS A 186 -20.47 -15.81 10.61
C HIS A 186 -21.36 -15.15 9.53
N HIS A 187 -20.75 -14.44 8.57
CA HIS A 187 -21.49 -13.89 7.43
C HIS A 187 -22.14 -14.97 6.57
N LEU A 188 -21.47 -16.10 6.35
CA LEU A 188 -22.04 -17.22 5.60
C LEU A 188 -23.23 -17.84 6.34
N GLU A 189 -23.10 -18.07 7.65
CA GLU A 189 -24.17 -18.61 8.47
C GLU A 189 -25.42 -17.71 8.41
N ALA A 190 -25.22 -16.39 8.51
CA ALA A 190 -26.29 -15.42 8.41
C ALA A 190 -26.99 -15.47 7.04
N ALA A 191 -26.21 -15.47 5.95
CA ALA A 191 -26.74 -15.57 4.59
C ALA A 191 -27.46 -16.89 4.29
N LEU A 192 -27.02 -18.00 4.89
CA LEU A 192 -27.60 -19.32 4.69
C LEU A 192 -28.80 -19.60 5.60
N SER A 193 -28.87 -18.99 6.77
CA SER A 193 -29.98 -19.12 7.72
C SER A 193 -31.14 -18.16 7.41
N GLY A 194 -30.93 -17.18 6.54
CA GLY A 194 -31.93 -16.14 6.25
C GLY A 194 -32.08 -15.10 7.37
N VAL A 195 -31.15 -15.09 8.33
CA VAL A 195 -31.08 -14.11 9.42
C VAL A 195 -30.04 -13.07 9.05
N VAL A 196 -30.44 -11.81 8.90
CA VAL A 196 -29.49 -10.71 8.67
C VAL A 196 -28.74 -10.47 9.99
N PRO A 197 -27.39 -10.51 10.01
CA PRO A 197 -26.64 -10.21 11.23
C PRO A 197 -26.71 -8.71 11.53
N GLU A 198 -26.94 -8.35 12.80
CA GLU A 198 -26.93 -6.95 13.29
C GLU A 198 -25.55 -6.29 13.18
#